data_AF-A0A318CQ11-F1
#
_entry.id   AF-A0A318CQ11-F1
#
_cell.length_a   1.000
_cell.length_b   1.000
_cell.length_c   1.000
_cell.angle_alpha   90.00
_cell.angle_beta   90.00
_cell.angle_gamma   90.00
#
_symmetry.space_group_name_H-M   'P 1'
#
loop_
_entity.id
_entity.type
_entity.pdbx_description
1 polymer ?
#
loop_
_entity_poly.entity_id
_entity_poly.type
_entity_poly.pdbx_seq_one_letter_code
_entity_poly.pdbx_strand_id
1 'polypeptide(L)' 'MNYNFRSYNPEQPYLLPPSLDDWLPQDHLARFISETVDQMDLSALITAYRANGQGSAAYHPAMMVKIL' A
#
# COMPACT_ATOMS: atom_id res chain seq x y z
N MET A 1 -27.56 8.91 22.99
CA MET A 1 -27.22 8.45 21.62
C MET A 1 -25.85 8.99 21.28
N ASN A 2 -24.89 8.14 20.92
CA ASN A 2 -23.60 8.61 20.39
C ASN A 2 -23.51 8.20 18.93
N TYR A 3 -23.46 9.17 18.03
CA TYR A 3 -23.43 8.91 16.60
C TYR A 3 -21.99 8.71 16.12
N ASN A 4 -21.76 7.70 15.29
CA ASN A 4 -20.48 7.41 14.66
C ASN A 4 -20.54 7.87 13.20
N PHE A 5 -20.05 9.07 12.92
CA PHE A 5 -20.03 9.62 11.57
C PHE A 5 -18.60 9.76 11.04
N ARG A 6 -18.42 9.45 9.75
CA ARG A 6 -17.22 9.85 9.00
C ARG A 6 -17.26 11.36 8.75
N SER A 7 -16.09 11.97 8.64
CA SER A 7 -15.97 13.41 8.41
C SER A 7 -16.62 13.84 7.10
N TYR A 8 -17.33 14.97 7.12
CA TYR A 8 -18.02 15.58 5.98
C TYR A 8 -17.41 16.97 5.73
N ASN A 9 -16.69 17.13 4.61
CA ASN A 9 -16.10 18.41 4.24
C ASN A 9 -16.07 18.57 2.71
N PRO A 10 -16.88 19.46 2.10
CA PRO A 10 -17.05 19.55 0.65
C PRO A 10 -16.03 20.42 -0.10
N GLU A 11 -15.16 21.16 0.60
CA GLU A 11 -13.93 21.71 -0.02
C GLU A 11 -12.83 20.64 -0.14
N GLN A 12 -13.24 19.37 -0.04
CA GLN A 12 -12.37 18.20 -0.15
C GLN A 12 -12.00 17.98 -1.61
N PRO A 13 -10.74 18.22 -1.99
CA PRO A 13 -10.31 18.26 -3.38
C PRO A 13 -10.24 16.88 -4.06
N TYR A 14 -10.36 15.79 -3.32
CA TYR A 14 -10.14 14.43 -3.83
C TYR A 14 -11.23 13.45 -3.36
N LEU A 15 -11.96 12.90 -4.35
CA LEU A 15 -12.98 11.86 -4.18
C LEU A 15 -12.35 10.46 -4.05
N LEU A 16 -11.34 10.22 -4.88
CA LEU A 16 -10.48 9.04 -4.81
C LEU A 16 -9.11 9.50 -4.34
N PRO A 17 -8.32 8.62 -3.69
CA PRO A 17 -6.91 8.91 -3.50
C PRO A 17 -6.30 9.32 -4.84
N PRO A 18 -5.50 10.40 -4.89
CA PRO A 18 -4.83 10.80 -6.11
C PRO A 18 -4.00 9.63 -6.66
N SER A 19 -3.94 9.50 -7.98
CA SER A 19 -3.10 8.47 -8.58
C SER A 19 -1.64 8.80 -8.30
N LEU A 20 -0.83 7.78 -8.00
CA LEU A 20 0.62 7.92 -7.98
C LEU A 20 1.14 8.33 -9.36
N ASP A 21 0.41 8.00 -10.43
CA ASP A 21 0.77 8.39 -11.80
C ASP A 21 0.68 9.89 -12.06
N ASP A 22 -0.17 10.61 -11.32
CA ASP A 22 -0.28 12.07 -11.45
C ASP A 22 0.88 12.79 -10.75
N TRP A 23 1.66 12.09 -9.91
CA TRP A 23 2.68 12.67 -9.01
C TRP A 23 4.09 12.15 -9.32
N LEU A 24 4.20 10.93 -9.86
CA LEU A 24 5.46 10.25 -10.09
C LEU A 24 5.76 10.16 -11.60
N PRO A 25 6.83 10.81 -12.09
CA PRO A 25 7.28 10.69 -13.48
C PRO A 25 7.42 9.23 -13.92
N GLN A 26 7.19 8.96 -15.21
CA GLN A 26 7.25 7.59 -15.75
C GLN A 26 8.67 6.99 -15.69
N ASP A 27 9.70 7.81 -15.77
CA ASP A 27 11.11 7.44 -15.71
C ASP A 27 11.68 7.41 -14.28
N HIS A 28 10.84 7.59 -13.27
CA HIS A 28 11.28 7.63 -11.89
C HIS A 28 11.74 6.25 -11.40
N LEU A 29 12.92 6.17 -10.77
CA LEU A 29 13.55 4.93 -10.28
C LEU A 29 12.62 4.08 -9.39
N ALA A 30 11.77 4.69 -8.58
CA ALA A 30 10.80 3.97 -7.73
C ALA A 30 9.85 3.05 -8.53
N ARG A 31 9.52 3.39 -9.78
CA ARG A 31 8.73 2.52 -10.67
C ARG A 31 9.53 1.29 -11.06
N PHE A 32 10.79 1.48 -11.45
CA PHE A 32 11.70 0.37 -11.75
C PHE A 32 11.89 -0.56 -10.54
N ILE A 33 12.06 -0.01 -9.33
CA ILE A 33 12.15 -0.83 -8.11
C ILE A 33 10.84 -1.60 -7.90
N SER A 34 9.69 -0.94 -8.02
CA SER A 34 8.38 -1.59 -7.87
C SER A 34 8.23 -2.75 -8.85
N GLU A 35 8.50 -2.53 -10.14
CA GLU A 35 8.42 -3.55 -11.19
C GLU A 35 9.40 -4.70 -10.95
N THR A 36 10.60 -4.41 -10.45
CA THR A 36 11.59 -5.43 -10.12
C THR A 36 11.10 -6.30 -8.96
N VAL A 37 10.57 -5.69 -7.89
CA VAL A 37 10.03 -6.42 -6.74
C VAL A 37 8.79 -7.23 -7.12
N ASP A 38 7.96 -6.74 -8.03
CA ASP A 38 6.76 -7.45 -8.52
C ASP A 38 7.12 -8.73 -9.32
N GLN A 39 8.36 -8.85 -9.80
CA GLN A 39 8.88 -10.05 -10.46
C GLN A 39 9.60 -11.03 -9.50
N MET A 40 9.82 -10.66 -8.24
CA MET A 40 10.48 -11.51 -7.26
C MET A 40 9.53 -12.56 -6.67
N ASP A 41 10.05 -13.76 -6.42
CA ASP A 41 9.32 -14.75 -5.62
C ASP A 41 9.42 -14.38 -4.13
N LEU A 42 8.32 -13.86 -3.58
CA LEU A 42 8.17 -13.50 -2.17
C LEU A 42 7.43 -14.56 -1.35
N SER A 43 7.16 -15.74 -1.91
CA SER A 43 6.38 -16.80 -1.26
C SER A 43 6.95 -17.20 0.11
N ALA A 44 8.27 -17.36 0.21
CA ALA A 44 8.95 -17.67 1.45
C ALA A 44 8.72 -16.62 2.54
N LEU A 45 8.70 -15.33 2.18
CA LEU A 45 8.41 -14.24 3.11
C LEU A 45 6.95 -14.28 3.54
N ILE A 46 6.02 -14.51 2.61
CA ILE A 46 4.58 -14.59 2.91
C ILE A 46 4.28 -15.77 3.84
N THR A 47 4.85 -16.94 3.58
CA THR A 47 4.64 -18.14 4.40
C THR A 47 5.24 -18.02 5.81
N ALA A 48 6.21 -17.13 6.02
CA ALA A 48 6.71 -16.82 7.35
C ALA A 48 5.69 -16.07 8.23
N TYR A 49 4.65 -15.46 7.64
CA TYR A 49 3.57 -14.81 8.39
C TYR A 49 2.55 -15.82 8.92
N ARG A 50 1.88 -15.43 10.01
CA ARG A 50 0.86 -16.26 10.66
C ARG A 50 -0.36 -16.43 9.75
N ALA A 51 -0.69 -17.66 9.40
CA ALA A 51 -1.85 -17.97 8.56
C ALA A 51 -3.22 -17.75 9.26
N ASN A 52 -3.25 -17.67 10.58
CA ASN A 52 -4.49 -17.57 11.36
C ASN A 52 -5.01 -16.14 11.56
N GLY A 53 -4.33 -15.14 11.01
CA GLY A 53 -4.75 -13.73 11.07
C GLY A 53 -4.80 -13.11 12.47
N GLN A 54 -4.19 -13.76 13.47
CA GLN A 54 -4.18 -13.27 14.84
C GLN A 54 -3.11 -12.18 15.07
N GLY A 55 -3.48 -11.16 15.84
CA GLY A 55 -2.65 -10.00 16.14
C GLY A 55 -2.98 -8.80 15.25
N SER A 56 -2.11 -7.81 15.25
CA SER A 56 -2.25 -6.62 14.38
C SER A 56 -2.03 -7.00 12.92
N ALA A 57 -2.71 -6.28 12.02
CA ALA A 57 -2.52 -6.42 10.58
C ALA A 57 -1.04 -6.18 10.22
N ALA A 58 -0.45 -7.16 9.55
CA ALA A 58 0.90 -7.07 9.03
C ALA A 58 0.93 -6.25 7.72
N TYR A 59 2.04 -5.56 7.49
CA TYR A 59 2.34 -5.02 6.18
C TYR A 59 2.73 -6.14 5.20
N HIS A 60 2.33 -5.97 3.94
CA HIS A 60 2.62 -6.96 2.91
C HIS A 60 4.15 -7.02 2.63
N PRO A 61 4.76 -8.21 2.50
CA PRO A 61 6.19 -8.33 2.22
C PRO A 61 6.66 -7.53 1.00
N ALA A 62 5.89 -7.53 -0.09
CA ALA A 62 6.19 -6.71 -1.28
C ALA A 62 6.27 -5.21 -0.96
N MET A 63 5.41 -4.71 -0.07
CA MET A 63 5.47 -3.31 0.35
C MET A 63 6.75 -3.05 1.16
N MET A 64 7.09 -3.96 2.08
CA MET A 64 8.31 -3.83 2.87
C MET A 64 9.58 -3.84 2.00
N VAL A 65 9.65 -4.71 0.99
CA VAL A 65 10.82 -4.79 0.09
C VAL A 65 10.93 -3.54 -0.79
N LYS A 66 9.80 -2.94 -1.23
CA LYS A 66 9.80 -1.71 -2.04
C LYS A 66 10.29 -0.46 -1.29
N ILE A 67 10.39 -0.50 0.04
CA ILE A 67 10.77 0.65 0.89
C ILE A 67 12.11 0.47 1.62
N LEU A 68 12.81 -0.65 1.42
CA LEU A 68 14.18 -0.86 1.91
C LEU A 68 15.18 0.00 1.12
#